data_AF-A0A2E8GM88-F1
#
_entry.id   AF-A0A2E8GM88-F1
#
_cell.length_a   1.000
_cell.length_b   1.000
_cell.length_c   1.000
_cell.angle_alpha   90.00
_cell.angle_beta   90.00
_cell.angle_gamma   90.00
#
_symmetry.space_group_name_H-M   'P 1'
#
loop_
_entity.id
_entity.type
_entity.pdbx_description
1 polymer ?
#
loop_
_entity_poly.entity_id
_entity_poly.type
_entity_poly.pdbx_seq_one_letter_code
_entity_poly.pdbx_strand_id
1 'polypeptide(L)'
;MQSALEAQQVLRWLMVVRWLALADLVLLIVLLVASFANNEELVQIFGLTHGIVFLALIAIVGIGAVQKLWSWWFVVATLITTGPPGALVGEVLIARKAKAILTTSKGDTSDR
;
A
#
# COMPACT_ATOMS: atom_id res chain seq x y z
N MET A 1 8.74 19.24 -15.66
CA MET A 1 9.30 17.91 -16.00
C MET A 1 9.64 17.08 -14.76
N GLN A 2 10.33 17.64 -13.76
CA GLN A 2 10.71 16.94 -12.50
C GLN A 2 9.51 16.38 -11.72
N SER A 3 8.41 17.15 -11.63
CA SER A 3 7.17 16.74 -10.96
C SER A 3 6.47 15.54 -11.59
N ALA A 4 6.60 15.35 -12.91
CA ALA A 4 6.00 14.22 -13.63
C ALA A 4 6.78 12.91 -13.39
N LEU A 5 8.11 13.00 -13.32
CA LEU A 5 8.97 11.85 -13.00
C LEU A 5 8.77 11.39 -11.56
N GLU A 6 8.69 12.32 -10.60
CA GLU A 6 8.39 12.02 -9.20
C GLU A 6 7.00 11.36 -9.05
N ALA A 7 5.99 11.90 -9.73
CA ALA A 7 4.65 11.30 -9.72
C ALA A 7 4.64 9.87 -10.30
N GLN A 8 5.40 9.62 -11.37
CA GLN A 8 5.50 8.29 -11.98
C GLN A 8 6.24 7.30 -11.06
N GLN A 9 7.26 7.76 -10.32
CA GLN A 9 7.97 6.96 -9.33
C GLN A 9 7.07 6.60 -8.15
N VAL A 10 6.28 7.55 -7.64
CA VAL A 10 5.28 7.30 -6.59
C VAL A 10 4.25 6.26 -7.05
N LEU A 11 3.72 6.37 -8.27
CA LEU A 11 2.76 5.40 -8.80
C LEU A 11 3.35 3.98 -8.93
N ARG A 12 4.62 3.87 -9.32
CA ARG A 12 5.30 2.57 -9.41
C ARG A 12 5.48 1.93 -8.03
N TRP A 13 5.88 2.71 -7.02
CA TRP A 13 5.97 2.24 -5.64
C TRP A 13 4.60 1.86 -5.07
N LEU A 14 3.57 2.66 -5.30
CA LEU A 14 2.20 2.35 -4.88
C LEU A 14 1.69 1.06 -5.49
N MET A 15 2.08 0.72 -6.71
CA MET A 15 1.70 -0.55 -7.33
C MET A 15 2.27 -1.75 -6.56
N VAL A 16 3.52 -1.68 -6.10
CA VAL A 16 4.13 -2.71 -5.26
C VAL A 16 3.41 -2.82 -3.91
N VAL A 17 3.18 -1.67 -3.26
CA VAL A 17 2.43 -1.61 -1.99
C VAL A 17 1.05 -2.23 -2.15
N ARG A 18 0.34 -1.93 -3.24
CA ARG A 18 -0.98 -2.45 -3.53
C ARG A 18 -0.99 -3.97 -3.70
N TRP A 19 -0.04 -4.52 -4.45
CA TRP A 19 0.05 -5.98 -4.61
C TRP A 19 0.38 -6.70 -3.30
N LEU A 20 1.31 -6.16 -2.50
CA LEU A 20 1.59 -6.69 -1.16
C LEU A 20 0.36 -6.60 -0.26
N ALA A 21 -0.31 -5.43 -0.22
CA ALA A 21 -1.50 -5.24 0.60
C ALA A 21 -2.65 -6.19 0.17
N LEU A 22 -2.82 -6.44 -1.13
CA LEU A 22 -3.79 -7.42 -1.62
C LEU A 22 -3.44 -8.85 -1.18
N ALA A 23 -2.17 -9.25 -1.32
CA ALA A 23 -1.73 -10.56 -0.88
C ALA A 23 -1.92 -10.72 0.64
N ASP A 24 -1.57 -9.70 1.41
CA ASP A 24 -1.71 -9.66 2.86
C ASP A 24 -3.19 -9.70 3.29
N LEU A 25 -4.07 -9.00 2.57
CA LEU A 25 -5.53 -9.06 2.80
C LEU A 25 -6.07 -10.47 2.59
N VAL A 26 -5.65 -11.14 1.52
CA VAL A 26 -6.10 -12.51 1.23
C VAL A 26 -5.63 -13.46 2.33
N LEU A 27 -4.37 -13.34 2.76
CA LEU A 27 -3.84 -14.12 3.89
C LEU A 27 -4.63 -13.87 5.18
N LEU A 28 -4.95 -12.61 5.49
CA LEU A 28 -5.77 -12.23 6.64
C LEU A 28 -7.18 -12.84 6.56
N ILE A 29 -7.82 -12.82 5.40
CA ILE A 29 -9.15 -13.44 5.19
C ILE A 29 -9.08 -14.95 5.44
N VAL A 30 -8.08 -15.63 4.86
CA VAL A 30 -7.90 -17.09 5.06
C VAL A 30 -7.65 -17.40 6.53
N LEU A 31 -6.81 -16.61 7.21
CA LEU A 31 -6.53 -16.72 8.64
C LEU A 31 -7.80 -16.56 9.49
N LEU A 32 -8.63 -15.55 9.19
CA LEU A 32 -9.91 -15.33 9.89
C LEU A 32 -10.86 -16.51 9.71
N VAL A 33 -11.00 -17.02 8.48
CA VAL A 33 -11.85 -18.19 8.21
C VAL A 33 -11.33 -19.44 8.93
N ALA A 34 -10.02 -19.69 8.90
CA ALA A 34 -9.40 -20.78 9.64
C ALA A 34 -9.60 -20.66 11.15
N SER A 35 -9.52 -19.44 11.68
CA SER A 35 -9.76 -19.15 13.09
C SER A 35 -11.21 -19.43 13.49
N PHE A 36 -12.20 -18.98 12.69
CA PHE A 36 -13.61 -19.30 12.93
C PHE A 36 -13.93 -20.80 12.78
N ALA A 37 -13.17 -21.52 11.96
CA ALA A 37 -13.25 -22.96 11.83
C ALA A 37 -12.53 -23.74 12.94
N ASN A 38 -11.90 -23.05 13.91
CA ASN A 38 -11.05 -23.63 14.96
C ASN A 38 -9.93 -24.54 14.42
N ASN A 39 -9.40 -24.23 13.23
CA ASN A 39 -8.31 -24.98 12.64
C ASN A 39 -6.95 -24.38 13.05
N GLU A 40 -6.44 -24.85 14.20
CA GLU A 40 -5.23 -24.31 14.82
C GLU A 40 -3.98 -24.42 13.94
N GLU A 41 -3.86 -25.50 13.16
CA GLU A 41 -2.72 -25.72 12.25
C GLU A 41 -2.69 -24.65 11.15
N LEU A 42 -3.83 -24.42 10.47
CA LEU A 42 -3.94 -23.38 9.46
C LEU A 42 -3.77 -21.99 10.08
N VAL A 43 -4.31 -21.75 11.27
CA VAL A 43 -4.12 -20.47 11.97
C VAL A 43 -2.63 -20.21 12.25
N GLN A 44 -1.87 -21.22 12.63
CA GLN A 44 -0.45 -21.07 12.91
C GLN A 44 0.35 -20.78 11.64
N ILE A 45 0.11 -21.53 10.55
CA ILE A 45 0.82 -21.36 9.28
C ILE A 45 0.46 -20.00 8.64
N PHE A 46 -0.83 -19.71 8.49
CA PHE A 46 -1.29 -18.47 7.89
C PHE A 46 -1.04 -17.26 8.78
N GLY A 47 -1.08 -17.42 10.11
CA GLY A 47 -0.76 -16.34 11.06
C GLY A 47 0.69 -15.92 10.95
N LEU A 48 1.63 -16.87 10.91
CA LEU A 48 3.05 -16.59 10.71
C LEU A 48 3.31 -15.97 9.32
N THR A 49 2.71 -16.55 8.27
CA THR A 49 2.88 -16.07 6.90
C THR A 49 2.35 -14.65 6.74
N HIS A 50 1.14 -14.39 7.24
CA HIS A 50 0.55 -13.06 7.28
C HIS A 50 1.43 -12.07 8.06
N GLY A 51 1.91 -12.45 9.26
CA GLY A 51 2.79 -11.59 10.06
C GLY A 51 4.06 -11.16 9.31
N ILE A 52 4.71 -12.08 8.58
CA ILE A 52 5.91 -11.76 7.78
C ILE A 52 5.57 -10.80 6.64
N VAL A 53 4.47 -11.06 5.91
CA VAL A 53 4.04 -10.19 4.79
C VAL A 53 3.63 -8.81 5.29
N PHE A 54 2.94 -8.74 6.42
CA PHE A 54 2.58 -7.49 7.09
C PHE A 54 3.80 -6.65 7.48
N LEU A 55 4.84 -7.26 8.06
CA LEU A 55 6.09 -6.57 8.38
C LEU A 55 6.81 -6.08 7.12
N ALA A 56 6.82 -6.87 6.05
CA ALA A 56 7.38 -6.45 4.76
C ALA A 56 6.60 -5.27 4.16
N LEU A 57 5.27 -5.28 4.26
CA LEU A 57 4.41 -4.17 3.83
C LEU A 57 4.72 -2.90 4.61
N ILE A 58 4.82 -2.96 5.94
CA ILE A 58 5.20 -1.81 6.77
C ILE A 58 6.58 -1.30 6.38
N ALA A 59 7.56 -2.17 6.16
CA ALA A 59 8.91 -1.78 5.77
C ALA A 59 8.91 -1.03 4.43
N ILE A 60 8.22 -1.55 3.42
CA ILE A 60 8.11 -0.91 2.09
C ILE A 60 7.40 0.45 2.19
N VAL A 61 6.30 0.52 2.96
CA VAL A 61 5.56 1.77 3.18
C VAL A 61 6.42 2.78 3.95
N GLY A 62 7.19 2.33 4.95
CA GLY A 62 8.14 3.14 5.71
C GLY A 62 9.28 3.66 4.86
N ILE A 63 9.89 2.82 4.03
CA ILE A 63 10.97 3.19 3.11
C ILE A 63 10.48 4.29 2.14
N GLY A 64 9.27 4.17 1.60
CA GLY A 64 8.71 5.22 0.75
C GLY A 64 8.46 6.54 1.49
N ALA A 65 8.13 6.50 2.79
CA ALA A 65 8.00 7.71 3.61
C ALA A 65 9.36 8.38 3.88
N VAL A 66 10.40 7.57 4.15
CA VAL A 66 11.78 8.05 4.32
C VAL A 66 12.32 8.67 3.03
N GLN A 67 12.00 8.08 1.88
CA GLN A 67 12.32 8.63 0.55
C GLN A 67 11.47 9.85 0.16
N LYS A 68 10.62 10.36 1.08
CA LYS A 68 9.69 11.48 0.85
C LYS A 68 8.71 11.27 -0.30
N LEU A 69 8.43 10.02 -0.68
CA LEU A 69 7.43 9.70 -1.72
C LEU A 69 6.00 9.95 -1.22
N TRP A 70 5.77 9.78 0.09
CA TRP A 70 4.52 10.10 0.77
C TRP A 70 4.79 10.48 2.24
N SER A 71 3.74 10.93 2.94
CA SER A 71 3.84 11.31 4.36
C SER A 71 3.85 10.09 5.28
N TRP A 72 4.50 10.23 6.44
CA TRP A 72 4.50 9.26 7.54
C TRP A 72 3.10 8.84 8.01
N TRP A 73 2.09 9.68 7.75
CA TRP A 73 0.70 9.33 8.00
C TRP A 73 0.28 8.02 7.30
N PHE A 74 0.81 7.72 6.10
CA PHE A 74 0.47 6.48 5.40
C PHE A 74 1.02 5.23 6.11
N VAL A 75 2.20 5.34 6.74
CA VAL A 75 2.78 4.29 7.58
C VAL A 75 1.88 4.05 8.80
N VAL A 76 1.48 5.13 9.47
CA VAL A 76 0.62 5.07 10.66
C VAL A 76 -0.76 4.48 10.31
N ALA A 77 -1.36 4.92 9.21
CA ALA A 77 -2.63 4.39 8.74
C ALA A 77 -2.56 2.89 8.41
N THR A 78 -1.47 2.45 7.75
CA THR A 78 -1.21 1.03 7.45
C THR A 78 -1.04 0.23 8.75
N LEU A 79 -0.29 0.75 9.73
CA LEU A 79 -0.04 0.06 10.99
C LEU A 79 -1.32 -0.10 11.85
N ILE A 80 -2.11 0.97 12.00
CA ILE A 80 -3.29 0.99 12.90
C ILE A 80 -4.43 0.12 12.36
N THR A 81 -4.59 0.06 11.04
CA THR A 81 -5.67 -0.70 10.39
C THR A 81 -5.30 -2.16 10.14
N THR A 82 -4.31 -2.67 10.87
CA THR A 82 -3.74 -4.02 10.70
C THR A 82 -3.24 -4.32 9.29
N GLY A 83 -2.84 -3.30 8.53
CA GLY A 83 -2.11 -3.42 7.26
C GLY A 83 -2.98 -3.19 6.03
N PRO A 84 -3.67 -4.22 5.53
CA PRO A 84 -4.30 -4.18 4.21
C PRO A 84 -5.38 -3.10 4.01
N PRO A 85 -6.31 -2.86 4.96
CA PRO A 85 -7.35 -1.86 4.79
C PRO A 85 -6.79 -0.43 4.66
N GLY A 86 -5.86 -0.04 5.53
CA GLY A 86 -5.27 1.29 5.50
C GLY A 86 -4.30 1.49 4.34
N ALA A 87 -3.57 0.44 3.94
CA ALA A 87 -2.72 0.47 2.76
C ALA A 87 -3.55 0.73 1.47
N LEU A 88 -4.69 0.05 1.32
CA LEU A 88 -5.59 0.23 0.18
C LEU A 88 -6.24 1.62 0.14
N VAL A 89 -6.74 2.11 1.28
CA VAL A 89 -7.35 3.46 1.36
C VAL A 89 -6.30 4.55 1.10
N GLY A 90 -5.11 4.42 1.69
CA GLY A 90 -4.02 5.37 1.47
C GLY A 90 -3.50 5.37 0.03
N GLU A 91 -3.40 4.20 -0.62
CA GLU A 91 -3.04 4.10 -2.04
C GLU A 91 -4.01 4.88 -2.92
N VAL A 92 -5.33 4.68 -2.74
CA VAL A 92 -6.35 5.37 -3.54
C VAL A 92 -6.27 6.88 -3.38
N LEU A 93 -6.06 7.38 -2.16
CA LEU A 93 -5.94 8.81 -1.89
C LEU A 93 -4.68 9.42 -2.52
N ILE A 94 -3.53 8.76 -2.38
CA ILE A 94 -2.25 9.24 -2.94
C ILE A 94 -2.26 9.14 -4.47
N ALA A 95 -2.78 8.04 -5.03
CA ALA A 95 -2.91 7.85 -6.48
C ALA A 95 -3.81 8.90 -7.12
N ARG A 96 -4.92 9.29 -6.46
CA ARG A 96 -5.79 10.38 -6.92
C ARG A 96 -5.04 11.71 -7.00
N LYS A 97 -4.24 12.05 -5.97
CA LYS A 97 -3.44 13.29 -5.99
C LYS A 97 -2.38 13.27 -7.09
N ALA A 98 -1.66 12.16 -7.26
CA ALA A 98 -0.65 12.02 -8.30
C ALA A 98 -1.24 12.13 -9.73
N LYS A 99 -2.39 11.48 -9.98
CA LYS A 99 -3.08 11.57 -11.27
C LYS A 99 -3.56 12.99 -11.59
N ALA A 100 -4.04 13.73 -10.60
CA ALA A 100 -4.46 15.12 -10.77
C ALA A 100 -3.28 16.00 -11.24
N ILE A 101 -2.11 15.86 -10.61
CA ILE A 101 -0.90 16.60 -10.96
C ILE A 101 -0.44 16.29 -12.40
N LEU A 102 -0.47 15.01 -12.81
CA LEU A 102 -0.11 14.60 -14.18
C LEU A 102 -1.07 15.15 -15.23
N THR A 103 -2.37 15.23 -14.92
CA THR A 103 -3.38 15.72 -15.86
C THR A 103 -3.22 17.22 -16.10
N THR A 104 -2.98 18.00 -15.04
CA THR A 104 -2.70 19.44 -15.14
C THR A 104 -1.43 19.72 -15.93
N SER A 105 -0.36 18.94 -15.70
CA SER A 105 0.90 19.12 -16.45
C SER A 105 0.77 18.80 -17.94
N LYS A 106 -0.15 17.91 -18.32
CA LYS A 106 -0.41 17.55 -19.73
C LYS A 106 -1.27 18.59 -20.45
N GLY A 107 -2.15 19.30 -19.72
CA GLY A 107 -2.92 20.42 -20.26
C GLY A 107 -2.04 21.62 -20.61
N ASP A 108 -1.12 22.00 -19.71
CA ASP A 108 -0.23 23.16 -19.89
C ASP A 108 0.84 22.98 -21.00
N THR A 109 1.00 21.76 -21.52
CA THR A 109 1.84 21.44 -22.67
C THR A 109 1.06 21.32 -23.98
N SER A 110 -0.26 21.21 -23.94
CA SER A 110 -1.11 21.18 -25.13
C SER A 110 -1.61 22.56 -25.57
N ASP A 111 -1.60 23.54 -24.66
CA ASP A 111 -1.99 24.95 -24.90
C ASP A 111 -0.81 25.87 -25.27
N ARG A 112 0.39 25.30 -25.50
CA ARG A 112 1.60 26.03 -25.94
C ARG A 112 2.03 25.64 -27.34
#